data_AF-A0A1S1MLB0-F1
#
_entry.id   AF-A0A1S1MLB0-F1
#
_cell.length_a   1.000
_cell.length_b   1.000
_cell.length_c   1.000
_cell.angle_alpha   90.00
_cell.angle_beta   90.00
_cell.angle_gamma   90.00
#
_symmetry.space_group_name_H-M   'P 1'
#
loop_
_entity.id
_entity.type
_entity.pdbx_description
1 polymer ?
#
loop_
_entity_poly.entity_id
_entity_poly.type
_entity_poly.pdbx_seq_one_letter_code
_entity_poly.pdbx_strand_id
1 'polypeptide(L)' 'MRDNNINRHQAANRYTTELRLRFRDLRRENGLSQAKLGELIGVDQATISNFESGRTVMSVKQAYEMALIFDVELA' A
#
# COMPACT_ATOMS: atom_id res chain seq x y z
N MET A 1 27.65 -9.94 12.83
CA MET A 1 27.40 -9.52 11.43
C MET A 1 26.12 -10.11 10.81
N ARG A 2 25.47 -11.14 11.39
CA ARG A 2 24.20 -11.70 10.88
C ARG A 2 22.95 -10.90 11.30
N ASP A 3 23.05 -10.08 12.34
CA ASP A 3 21.91 -9.37 12.94
C ASP A 3 21.41 -8.17 12.10
N ASN A 4 22.29 -7.55 11.30
CA ASN A 4 21.92 -6.33 10.57
C ASN A 4 20.96 -6.61 9.41
N ASN A 5 21.08 -7.76 8.75
CA ASN A 5 20.17 -8.13 7.65
C ASN A 5 18.79 -8.51 8.17
N ILE A 6 18.70 -9.23 9.30
CA ILE A 6 17.43 -9.60 9.92
C ILE A 6 16.65 -8.34 10.31
N ASN A 7 17.32 -7.35 10.91
CA ASN A 7 16.71 -6.09 11.29
C ASN A 7 16.17 -5.30 10.08
N ARG A 8 16.91 -5.25 8.97
CA ARG A 8 16.47 -4.56 7.75
C ARG A 8 15.24 -5.22 7.11
N HIS A 9 15.21 -6.55 7.03
CA HIS A 9 14.04 -7.25 6.50
C HIS A 9 12.79 -7.06 7.37
N GLN A 10 12.96 -7.08 8.70
CA GLN A 10 11.85 -6.81 9.62
C GLN A 10 11.34 -5.37 9.49
N ALA A 11 12.25 -4.40 9.38
CA ALA A 11 11.89 -3.00 9.16
C ALA A 11 11.11 -2.81 7.86
N ALA A 12 11.55 -3.43 6.75
CA ALA A 12 10.86 -3.37 5.47
C ALA A 12 9.44 -3.99 5.54
N ASN A 13 9.30 -5.13 6.21
CA ASN A 13 7.99 -5.78 6.39
C ASN A 13 7.04 -4.95 7.27
N ARG A 14 7.57 -4.30 8.31
CA ARG A 14 6.80 -3.39 9.17
C ARG A 14 6.31 -2.19 8.37
N TYR A 15 7.22 -1.53 7.65
CA TYR A 15 6.88 -0.40 6.78
C TYR A 15 5.80 -0.78 5.76
N THR A 16 5.96 -1.92 5.08
CA THR A 16 4.98 -2.40 4.09
C THR A 16 3.59 -2.61 4.72
N THR A 17 3.54 -3.11 5.96
CA THR A 17 2.29 -3.31 6.70
C THR A 17 1.63 -1.99 7.07
N GLU A 18 2.41 -1.04 7.60
CA GLU A 18 1.94 0.30 7.98
C GLU A 18 1.44 1.08 6.75
N LEU A 19 2.20 1.05 5.66
CA LEU A 19 1.84 1.72 4.40
C LEU A 19 0.52 1.20 3.83
N ARG A 20 0.34 -0.14 3.80
CA ARG A 20 -0.92 -0.76 3.38
C ARG A 20 -2.10 -0.26 4.21
N LEU A 21 -1.96 -0.25 5.53
CA LEU A 21 -3.04 0.17 6.42
C LEU A 21 -3.36 1.65 6.23
N ARG A 22 -2.34 2.51 6.13
CA ARG A 22 -2.49 3.94 5.85
C ARG A 22 -3.25 4.18 4.55
N PHE A 23 -2.89 3.48 3.46
CA PHE A 23 -3.60 3.62 2.19
C PHE A 23 -5.05 3.15 2.24
N ARG A 24 -5.34 2.07 2.98
CA ARG A 24 -6.72 1.64 3.21
C ARG A 24 -7.53 2.71 3.94
N ASP A 25 -6.94 3.35 4.94
CA ASP A 25 -7.62 4.35 5.75
C ASP A 25 -7.83 5.64 4.95
N LEU A 26 -6.83 6.12 4.21
CA LEU A 26 -6.94 7.25 3.27
C LEU A 26 -8.04 7.02 2.22
N ARG A 27 -8.13 5.80 1.66
CA ARG A 27 -9.21 5.45 0.73
C ARG A 27 -10.58 5.64 1.38
N ARG A 28 -10.75 5.20 2.64
CA ARG A 28 -12.01 5.28 3.39
C ARG A 28 -12.36 6.72 3.75
N GLU A 29 -11.38 7.51 4.18
CA GLU A 29 -11.53 8.94 4.50
C GLU A 29 -11.97 9.74 3.29
N ASN A 30 -11.50 9.37 2.10
CA ASN A 30 -11.92 9.97 0.83
C ASN A 30 -13.23 9.38 0.27
N GLY A 31 -13.91 8.49 1.00
CA GLY A 31 -15.19 7.89 0.57
C GLY A 31 -15.08 6.98 -0.66
N LEU A 32 -13.88 6.53 -1.02
CA LEU A 32 -13.66 5.73 -2.21
C LEU A 32 -13.96 4.25 -1.94
N SER A 33 -14.69 3.61 -2.85
CA SER A 33 -14.78 2.15 -2.86
C SER A 33 -13.46 1.54 -3.35
N GLN A 34 -13.22 0.26 -3.05
CA GLN A 34 -12.04 -0.44 -3.59
C GLN A 34 -12.06 -0.50 -5.12
N ALA A 35 -13.25 -0.63 -5.73
CA ALA A 35 -13.40 -0.57 -7.18
C ALA A 35 -13.02 0.81 -7.73
N LYS A 36 -13.46 1.88 -7.07
CA LYS A 36 -13.16 3.23 -7.52
C LYS A 36 -11.68 3.56 -7.43
N LEU A 37 -11.03 3.13 -6.35
CA LEU A 37 -9.58 3.27 -6.24
C LEU A 37 -8.85 2.44 -7.31
N GLY A 38 -9.32 1.21 -7.58
CA GLY A 38 -8.77 0.36 -8.62
C GLY A 38 -8.79 1.04 -9.99
N GLU A 39 -9.93 1.65 -10.36
CA GLU A 39 -10.05 2.43 -11.60
C GLU A 39 -9.03 3.57 -11.68
N LEU A 40 -8.77 4.29 -10.58
CA LEU A 40 -7.84 5.42 -10.55
C LEU A 40 -6.38 5.00 -10.81
N ILE A 41 -5.99 3.80 -10.35
CA ILE A 41 -4.63 3.28 -10.55
C ILE A 41 -4.54 2.18 -11.62
N GLY A 42 -5.60 1.98 -12.41
CA GLY A 42 -5.63 1.03 -13.52
C GLY A 42 -5.56 -0.44 -13.12
N VAL A 43 -6.16 -0.82 -11.98
CA VAL A 43 -6.26 -2.22 -11.51
C VAL A 43 -7.70 -2.60 -11.17
N ASP A 44 -7.98 -3.89 -11.05
CA ASP A 44 -9.31 -4.33 -10.62
C ASP A 44 -9.54 -4.15 -9.10
N GLN A 45 -10.80 -4.24 -8.68
CA GLN A 45 -11.19 -4.15 -7.27
C GLN A 45 -10.54 -5.25 -6.41
N ALA A 46 -10.38 -6.45 -6.96
CA ALA A 46 -9.80 -7.59 -6.26
C ALA A 46 -8.33 -7.34 -5.90
N THR A 47 -7.58 -6.67 -6.77
CA THR A 47 -6.19 -6.25 -6.56
C THR A 47 -6.10 -5.32 -5.36
N ILE A 48 -6.95 -4.29 -5.29
CA ILE A 48 -7.03 -3.40 -4.11
C ILE A 48 -7.38 -4.20 -2.84
N SER A 49 -8.37 -5.09 -2.91
CA SER A 49 -8.78 -5.92 -1.77
C SER A 49 -7.64 -6.81 -1.27
N ASN A 50 -6.87 -7.42 -2.18
CA ASN A 50 -5.73 -8.27 -1.85
C ASN A 50 -4.59 -7.46 -1.23
N PHE A 51 -4.32 -6.26 -1.74
CA PHE A 51 -3.36 -5.35 -1.12
C PHE A 51 -3.80 -4.99 0.29
N GLU A 52 -5.01 -4.48 0.49
CA GLU A 52 -5.50 -4.03 1.79
C GLU A 52 -5.62 -5.16 2.83
N SER A 53 -5.84 -6.40 2.37
CA SER A 53 -5.88 -7.59 3.22
C SER A 53 -4.49 -8.19 3.49
N GLY A 54 -3.44 -7.69 2.83
CA GLY A 54 -2.08 -8.21 2.95
C GLY A 54 -1.84 -9.55 2.25
N ARG A 55 -2.74 -9.97 1.35
CA ARG A 55 -2.54 -11.18 0.52
C ARG A 55 -1.48 -10.96 -0.56
N THR A 56 -1.35 -9.73 -1.03
CA THR A 56 -0.35 -9.32 -2.02
C THR A 56 0.32 -8.01 -1.58
N VAL A 57 1.51 -7.76 -2.12
CA VAL A 57 2.25 -6.51 -1.92
C VAL A 57 2.11 -5.66 -3.18
N MET A 58 1.92 -4.35 -3.01
CA MET A 58 1.90 -3.41 -4.14
C MET A 58 3.27 -3.37 -4.81
N SER A 59 3.28 -3.23 -6.13
CA SER A 59 4.49 -2.79 -6.82
C SER A 59 4.87 -1.36 -6.42
N VAL A 60 6.14 -0.99 -6.61
CA VAL A 60 6.61 0.39 -6.37
C VAL A 60 5.80 1.40 -7.18
N LYS A 61 5.45 1.07 -8.44
CA LYS A 61 4.61 1.91 -9.28
C LYS A 61 3.24 2.17 -8.65
N GLN A 62 2.56 1.11 -8.19
CA GLN A 62 1.24 1.24 -7.56
C GLN A 62 1.32 2.04 -6.26
N ALA A 63 2.32 1.78 -5.42
CA ALA A 63 2.53 2.56 -4.20
C ALA A 63 2.76 4.06 -4.50
N TYR A 64 3.47 4.38 -5.59
CA TYR A 64 3.67 5.75 -6.04
C TYR A 64 2.38 6.39 -6.58
N GLU A 65 1.59 5.68 -7.39
CA GLU A 65 0.27 6.18 -7.85
C GLU A 65 -0.66 6.47 -6.67
N MET A 66 -0.66 5.59 -5.65
CA MET A 66 -1.40 5.79 -4.41
C MET A 66 -0.93 7.04 -3.64
N ALA A 67 0.39 7.23 -3.56
CA ALA A 67 0.99 8.41 -2.93
C ALA A 67 0.56 9.71 -3.63
N LEU A 68 0.52 9.72 -4.95
CA LEU A 68 0.05 10.87 -5.74
C LEU A 68 -1.45 11.16 -5.56
N ILE A 69 -2.30 10.12 -5.53
CA ILE A 69 -3.75 10.31 -5.36
C ILE A 69 -4.09 10.91 -4.00
N PHE A 70 -3.38 10.50 -2.95
CA PHE A 70 -3.66 10.92 -1.58
C PHE A 70 -2.78 12.06 -1.08
N ASP A 71 -1.90 12.61 -1.93
CA ASP A 71 -0.95 13.66 -1.58
C ASP A 71 -0.12 13.33 -0.32
N VAL A 72 0.48 12.12 -0.33
CA VAL A 72 1.33 11.65 0.76
C VAL A 72 2.71 11.27 0.29
N GLU A 73 3.71 11.49 1.15
CA GLU A 73 5.09 11.10 0.89
C GLU A 73 5.33 9.63 1.29
N LEU A 74 6.09 8.90 0.47
CA LEU A 74 6.64 7.59 0.80
C LEU A 74 7.99 7.81 1.49
N ALA A 75 8.04 7.54 2.80
CA ALA A 75 9.26 7.61 3.60
C ALA A 75 10.20 6.42 3.33
#